data_AF-A0A950N0Y6-F1
#
_entry.id   AF-A0A950N0Y6-F1
#
_cell.length_a   1.000
_cell.length_b   1.000
_cell.length_c   1.000
_cell.angle_alpha   90.00
_cell.angle_beta   90.00
_cell.angle_gamma   90.00
#
_symmetry.space_group_name_H-M   'P 1'
#
loop_
_entity.id
_entity.type
_entity.pdbx_description
1 polymer ?
#
loop_
_entity_poly.entity_id
_entity_poly.type
_entity_poly.pdbx_seq_one_letter_code
_entity_poly.pdbx_strand_id
1 'polypeptide(L)'
;MMRTLICAALASLFVNAAAGAAAATREDFVRDAIKGDNSEIKLGQLAAEAGGSPAVRAYGRTLVADHTKAKRQASRLAAQLGVRAPEREMLKADAEYLKLRVLSGKSFDKEFVSYMVKDHKQDIAEFSQMAGTHHGPVG
;
A
#
# COMPACT_ATOMS: atom_id res chain seq x y z
N MET A 1 67.73 -1.12 31.98
CA MET A 1 67.97 -2.31 31.11
C MET A 1 66.64 -2.98 30.83
N MET A 2 66.36 -3.28 29.55
CA MET A 2 65.48 -4.38 29.04
C MET A 2 63.97 -4.31 29.38
N ARG A 3 62.97 -4.48 28.51
CA ARG A 3 62.78 -4.61 27.05
C ARG A 3 61.26 -4.47 26.81
N THR A 4 60.94 -3.93 25.65
CA THR A 4 59.71 -3.99 24.82
C THR A 4 58.64 -5.04 25.16
N LEU A 5 57.36 -4.72 24.90
CA LEU A 5 56.56 -5.36 23.85
C LEU A 5 55.22 -4.63 23.63
N ILE A 6 55.07 -4.07 22.43
CA ILE A 6 53.80 -3.61 21.83
C ILE A 6 53.09 -4.86 21.30
N CYS A 7 51.84 -5.08 21.68
CA CYS A 7 50.90 -5.91 20.91
C CYS A 7 49.58 -5.17 20.82
N ALA A 8 49.34 -4.62 19.63
CA ALA A 8 48.00 -4.24 19.17
C ALA A 8 47.15 -5.50 19.01
N ALA A 9 45.92 -5.47 19.52
CA ALA A 9 44.87 -6.41 19.14
C ALA A 9 43.53 -5.68 19.18
N LEU A 10 42.78 -5.87 18.10
CA LEU A 10 41.61 -5.13 17.70
C LEU A 10 40.40 -5.34 18.62
N ALA A 11 39.64 -4.26 18.80
CA ALA A 11 38.18 -4.37 18.87
C ALA A 11 37.60 -3.25 18.01
N SER A 12 37.54 -3.47 16.69
CA SER A 12 36.68 -2.69 15.82
C SER A 12 35.24 -2.92 16.29
N LEU A 13 34.70 -1.94 17.01
CA LEU A 13 33.26 -1.82 17.24
C LEU A 13 32.61 -1.64 15.87
N PHE A 14 32.17 -2.74 15.26
CA PHE A 14 31.19 -2.69 14.20
C PHE A 14 29.90 -2.17 14.82
N VAL A 15 29.71 -0.85 14.77
CA VAL A 15 28.38 -0.27 14.87
C VAL A 15 27.65 -0.76 13.64
N ASN A 16 26.84 -1.81 13.80
CA ASN A 16 25.92 -2.25 12.78
C ASN A 16 24.80 -1.20 12.69
N ALA A 17 25.09 -0.09 12.03
CA ALA A 17 24.10 0.89 11.63
C ALA A 17 23.31 0.31 10.44
N ALA A 18 22.53 -0.73 10.70
CA ALA A 18 21.36 -0.99 9.90
C ALA A 18 20.35 0.11 10.28
N ALA A 19 20.53 1.30 9.69
CA ALA A 19 19.47 2.28 9.57
C ALA A 19 18.44 1.69 8.57
N GLY A 20 17.76 0.63 8.99
CA GLY A 20 16.58 0.13 8.32
C GLY A 20 15.55 1.24 8.41
N ALA A 21 14.95 1.61 7.27
CA ALA A 21 13.74 2.42 7.28
C ALA A 21 12.81 1.85 8.35
N ALA A 22 12.36 2.69 9.29
CA ALA A 22 11.49 2.24 10.37
C ALA A 22 10.33 1.45 9.76
N ALA A 23 10.17 0.19 10.17
CA ALA A 23 9.09 -0.65 9.67
C ALA A 23 7.75 0.05 9.95
N ALA A 24 6.83 0.03 8.98
CA ALA A 24 5.51 0.61 9.16
C ALA A 24 4.84 0.00 10.40
N THR A 25 4.27 0.86 11.26
CA THR A 25 3.50 0.41 12.42
C THR A 25 2.19 -0.23 11.96
N ARG A 26 1.52 -1.00 12.83
CA ARG A 26 0.18 -1.54 12.53
C ARG A 26 -0.81 -0.42 12.27
N GLU A 27 -0.70 0.66 13.02
CA GLU A 27 -1.54 1.85 12.94
C GLU A 27 -1.37 2.58 11.61
N ASP A 28 -0.12 2.75 11.16
CA ASP A 28 0.19 3.34 9.85
C ASP A 28 -0.31 2.44 8.72
N PHE A 29 -0.03 1.14 8.82
CA PHE A 29 -0.50 0.16 7.85
C PHE A 29 -2.02 0.18 7.70
N VAL A 30 -2.78 0.12 8.80
CA VAL A 30 -4.25 0.14 8.73
C VAL A 30 -4.76 1.46 8.18
N ARG A 31 -4.12 2.58 8.53
CA ARG A 31 -4.49 3.90 7.98
C ARG A 31 -4.28 3.94 6.47
N ASP A 32 -3.15 3.44 5.98
CA ASP A 32 -2.83 3.47 4.56
C ASP A 32 -3.63 2.45 3.77
N ALA A 33 -3.91 1.26 4.32
CA ALA A 33 -4.84 0.28 3.73
C ALA A 33 -6.23 0.88 3.51
N ILE A 34 -6.77 1.65 4.47
CA ILE A 34 -8.07 2.32 4.30
C ILE A 34 -8.01 3.38 3.19
N LYS A 35 -6.90 4.12 3.05
CA LYS A 35 -6.74 5.08 1.93
C LYS A 35 -6.61 4.35 0.58
N GLY A 36 -5.93 3.21 0.55
CA GLY A 36 -5.87 2.32 -0.61
C GLY A 36 -7.26 1.88 -1.03
N ASP A 37 -8.05 1.35 -0.11
CA ASP A 37 -9.44 0.96 -0.39
C ASP A 37 -10.29 2.13 -0.91
N ASN A 38 -10.19 3.33 -0.29
CA ASN A 38 -10.87 4.52 -0.79
C ASN A 38 -10.46 4.87 -2.24
N SER A 39 -9.17 4.72 -2.56
CA SER A 39 -8.60 4.97 -3.88
C SER A 39 -9.18 4.03 -4.94
N GLU A 40 -9.19 2.73 -4.63
CA GLU A 40 -9.65 1.72 -5.58
C GLU A 40 -11.18 1.69 -5.72
N ILE A 41 -11.93 2.06 -4.68
CA ILE A 41 -13.37 2.33 -4.81
C ILE A 41 -13.61 3.48 -5.79
N LYS A 42 -12.91 4.61 -5.63
CA LYS A 42 -13.07 5.79 -6.48
C LYS A 42 -12.73 5.50 -7.94
N LEU A 43 -11.58 4.87 -8.18
CA LEU A 43 -11.14 4.52 -9.53
C LEU A 43 -12.01 3.41 -10.13
N GLY A 44 -12.46 2.45 -9.32
CA GLY A 44 -13.38 1.39 -9.72
C GLY A 44 -14.74 1.92 -10.17
N GLN A 45 -15.29 2.94 -9.48
CA GLN A 45 -16.51 3.64 -9.91
C GLN A 45 -16.34 4.26 -11.29
N LEU A 46 -15.23 4.99 -11.50
CA LEU A 46 -14.93 5.59 -12.80
C LEU A 46 -14.80 4.52 -13.89
N ALA A 47 -14.12 3.41 -13.62
CA ALA A 47 -13.99 2.32 -14.60
C ALA A 47 -15.31 1.61 -14.91
N ALA A 48 -16.19 1.45 -13.91
CA ALA A 48 -17.51 0.87 -14.11
C ALA A 48 -18.38 1.71 -15.05
N GLU A 49 -18.24 3.03 -14.99
CA GLU A 49 -18.99 4.00 -15.79
C GLU A 49 -18.36 4.25 -17.17
N ALA A 50 -17.05 4.53 -17.20
CA ALA A 50 -16.34 5.05 -18.37
C ALA A 50 -15.41 4.04 -19.06
N GLY A 51 -15.27 2.82 -18.52
CA GLY A 51 -14.46 1.76 -19.12
C GLY A 51 -14.86 1.52 -20.57
N GLY A 52 -13.87 1.45 -21.47
CA GLY A 52 -14.08 1.26 -22.91
C GLY A 52 -14.64 -0.13 -23.23
N SER A 53 -14.12 -1.16 -22.57
CA SER A 53 -14.55 -2.54 -22.75
C SER A 53 -15.54 -3.01 -21.66
N PRO A 54 -16.41 -3.99 -21.97
CA PRO A 54 -17.24 -4.65 -20.97
C PRO A 54 -16.42 -5.26 -19.81
N ALA A 55 -15.21 -5.74 -20.11
CA ALA A 55 -14.32 -6.34 -19.13
C ALA A 55 -13.81 -5.30 -18.11
N VAL A 56 -13.36 -4.13 -18.57
CA VAL A 56 -12.92 -3.05 -17.65
C VAL A 56 -14.09 -2.53 -16.82
N ARG A 57 -15.28 -2.38 -17.41
CA ARG A 57 -16.48 -1.99 -16.63
C ARG A 57 -16.86 -3.03 -15.59
N ALA A 58 -16.75 -4.32 -15.91
CA ALA A 58 -16.98 -5.39 -14.96
C ALA A 58 -15.95 -5.39 -13.83
N TYR A 59 -14.68 -5.24 -14.16
CA TYR A 59 -13.61 -5.19 -13.16
C TYR A 59 -13.72 -3.95 -12.25
N GLY A 60 -14.12 -2.79 -12.78
CA GLY A 60 -14.43 -1.62 -11.95
C GLY A 60 -15.50 -1.90 -10.89
N ARG A 61 -16.56 -2.64 -11.24
CA ARG A 61 -17.58 -3.07 -10.26
C ARG A 61 -17.04 -4.04 -9.22
N THR A 62 -16.16 -4.96 -9.63
CA THR A 62 -15.47 -5.87 -8.70
C THR A 62 -14.64 -5.09 -7.68
N LEU A 63 -13.82 -4.14 -8.13
CA LEU A 63 -13.03 -3.30 -7.24
C LEU A 63 -13.89 -2.57 -6.22
N VAL A 64 -14.99 -1.94 -6.65
CA VAL A 64 -15.92 -1.29 -5.73
C VAL A 64 -16.47 -2.26 -4.69
N ALA A 65 -16.91 -3.45 -5.10
CA ALA A 65 -17.48 -4.43 -4.18
C ALA A 65 -16.46 -4.93 -3.15
N ASP A 66 -15.29 -5.36 -3.62
CA ASP A 66 -14.26 -6.00 -2.80
C ASP A 66 -13.59 -4.99 -1.87
N HIS A 67 -13.20 -3.82 -2.37
CA HIS A 67 -12.55 -2.80 -1.55
C HIS A 67 -13.51 -2.13 -0.57
N THR A 68 -14.80 -2.02 -0.88
CA THR A 68 -15.78 -1.59 0.14
C THR A 68 -15.87 -2.61 1.28
N LYS A 69 -15.78 -3.92 0.99
CA LYS A 69 -15.75 -4.96 2.02
C LYS A 69 -14.46 -4.91 2.84
N ALA A 70 -13.31 -4.79 2.18
CA ALA A 70 -12.00 -4.66 2.83
C ALA A 70 -11.94 -3.41 3.73
N LYS A 71 -12.39 -2.25 3.22
CA LYS A 71 -12.48 -1.00 4.00
C LYS A 71 -13.26 -1.16 5.29
N ARG A 72 -14.40 -1.87 5.25
CA ARG A 72 -15.20 -2.12 6.45
C ARG A 72 -14.45 -2.97 7.47
N GLN A 73 -13.66 -3.95 7.02
CA GLN A 73 -12.82 -4.77 7.90
C GLN A 73 -11.67 -3.94 8.50
N ALA A 74 -10.94 -3.20 7.65
CA ALA A 74 -9.84 -2.34 8.08
C ALA A 74 -10.32 -1.24 9.04
N SER A 75 -11.49 -0.64 8.80
CA SER A 75 -12.08 0.38 9.69
C SER A 75 -12.43 -0.17 11.07
N ARG A 76 -12.87 -1.43 11.17
CA ARG A 76 -13.10 -2.08 12.48
C ARG A 76 -11.79 -2.29 13.23
N LEU A 77 -10.75 -2.73 12.54
CA LEU A 77 -9.42 -2.87 13.12
C LEU A 77 -8.86 -1.51 13.56
N ALA A 78 -9.04 -0.46 12.75
CA ALA A 78 -8.64 0.90 13.09
C ALA A 78 -9.26 1.35 14.42
N ALA A 79 -10.56 1.10 14.63
CA ALA A 79 -11.24 1.42 15.88
C ALA A 79 -10.65 0.67 17.08
N GLN A 80 -10.30 -0.61 16.92
CA GLN A 80 -9.66 -1.42 17.97
C GLN A 80 -8.26 -0.89 18.32
N LEU A 81 -7.55 -0.33 17.34
CA LEU A 81 -6.22 0.26 17.51
C LEU A 81 -6.26 1.74 17.95
N GLY A 82 -7.44 2.33 18.16
CA GLY A 82 -7.58 3.75 18.47
C GLY A 82 -7.20 4.69 17.31
N VAL A 83 -7.18 4.17 16.08
CA VAL A 83 -6.86 4.93 14.86
C VAL A 83 -8.14 5.48 14.24
N ARG A 84 -8.19 6.79 13.99
CA ARG A 84 -9.26 7.39 13.18
C ARG A 84 -9.12 6.93 11.72
N ALA A 85 -10.17 6.29 11.21
CA ALA A 85 -10.26 5.87 9.82
C ALA A 85 -10.24 7.10 8.88
N PRO A 86 -9.36 7.13 7.86
CA PRO A 86 -9.35 8.21 6.88
C PRO A 86 -10.55 8.13 5.95
N GLU A 87 -11.13 9.28 5.64
CA GLU A 87 -12.28 9.40 4.73
C GLU A 87 -11.85 9.57 3.27
N ARG A 88 -10.61 10.02 3.04
CA ARG A 88 -10.08 10.31 1.72
C ARG A 88 -9.16 9.21 1.21
N GLU A 89 -9.12 9.11 -0.12
CA GLU A 89 -8.17 8.39 -0.95
C GLU A 89 -6.76 8.98 -0.87
N MET A 90 -5.81 8.29 -1.51
CA MET A 90 -4.44 8.78 -1.67
C MET A 90 -4.36 9.82 -2.79
N LEU A 91 -3.45 10.80 -2.66
CA LEU A 91 -3.24 11.82 -3.71
C LEU A 91 -2.87 11.23 -5.08
N LYS A 92 -2.19 10.07 -5.10
CA LYS A 92 -1.88 9.35 -6.35
C LYS A 92 -3.15 8.90 -7.09
N ALA A 93 -4.22 8.59 -6.37
CA ALA A 93 -5.49 8.18 -6.95
C ALA A 93 -6.28 9.37 -7.49
N ASP A 94 -6.19 10.53 -6.84
CA ASP A 94 -6.73 11.79 -7.37
C ASP A 94 -6.09 12.17 -8.70
N ALA A 95 -4.75 12.12 -8.76
CA ALA A 95 -4.02 12.41 -9.97
C ALA A 95 -4.41 11.44 -11.11
N GLU A 96 -4.52 10.15 -10.79
CA GLU A 96 -4.91 9.14 -11.77
C GLU A 96 -6.36 9.33 -12.24
N TYR A 97 -7.27 9.63 -11.33
CA TYR A 97 -8.66 9.92 -11.66
C TYR A 97 -8.79 11.07 -12.66
N LEU A 98 -8.04 12.17 -12.44
CA LEU A 98 -8.02 13.32 -13.36
C LEU A 98 -7.47 12.95 -14.75
N LYS A 99 -6.43 12.11 -14.79
CA LYS A 99 -5.87 11.59 -16.05
C LYS A 99 -6.86 10.70 -16.79
N LEU A 100 -7.49 9.74 -16.11
CA LEU A 100 -8.45 8.82 -16.71
C LEU A 100 -9.68 9.54 -17.27
N ARG A 101 -10.13 10.63 -16.61
CA ARG A 101 -11.32 11.39 -17.04
C ARG A 101 -11.23 12.03 -18.42
N VAL A 102 -10.02 12.22 -18.95
CA VAL A 102 -9.82 12.77 -20.30
C VAL A 102 -9.54 11.68 -21.34
N LEU A 103 -9.48 10.41 -20.92
CA LEU A 103 -9.29 9.25 -21.79
C LEU A 103 -10.62 8.58 -22.11
N SER A 104 -10.65 7.80 -23.18
CA SER A 104 -11.81 7.01 -23.58
C SER A 104 -11.39 5.74 -24.32
N GLY A 105 -12.31 4.78 -24.39
CA GLY A 105 -12.13 3.55 -25.14
C GLY A 105 -10.88 2.78 -24.74
N LYS A 106 -10.08 2.37 -25.73
CA LYS A 106 -8.85 1.58 -25.50
C LYS A 106 -7.78 2.34 -24.71
N SER A 107 -7.73 3.67 -24.83
CA SER A 107 -6.74 4.48 -24.10
C SER A 107 -7.07 4.52 -22.61
N PHE A 108 -8.36 4.65 -22.26
CA PHE A 108 -8.82 4.53 -20.88
C PHE A 108 -8.47 3.15 -20.32
N ASP A 109 -8.86 2.08 -21.02
CA ASP A 109 -8.67 0.71 -20.54
C ASP A 109 -7.19 0.39 -20.28
N LYS A 110 -6.30 0.81 -21.20
CA LYS A 110 -4.86 0.58 -21.07
C LYS A 110 -4.28 1.30 -19.86
N GLU A 111 -4.63 2.58 -19.67
CA GLU A 111 -4.14 3.35 -18.54
C GLU A 111 -4.64 2.77 -17.23
N PHE A 112 -5.96 2.52 -17.13
CA PHE A 112 -6.60 1.98 -15.94
C PHE A 112 -5.96 0.67 -15.49
N VAL A 113 -5.82 -0.30 -16.41
CA VAL A 113 -5.21 -1.60 -16.10
C VAL A 113 -3.73 -1.44 -15.73
N SER A 114 -2.99 -0.56 -16.42
CA SER A 114 -1.59 -0.30 -16.10
C SER A 114 -1.42 0.25 -14.69
N TYR A 115 -2.29 1.18 -14.28
CA TYR A 115 -2.29 1.72 -12.94
C TYR A 115 -2.63 0.63 -11.91
N MET A 116 -3.73 -0.10 -12.10
CA MET A 116 -4.18 -1.14 -11.14
C MET A 116 -3.12 -2.22 -10.93
N VAL A 117 -2.43 -2.66 -11.98
CA VAL A 117 -1.33 -3.63 -11.84
C VAL A 117 -0.17 -3.07 -11.01
N LYS A 118 0.16 -1.79 -11.18
CA LYS A 118 1.21 -1.15 -10.38
C LYS A 118 0.79 -1.01 -8.92
N ASP A 119 -0.44 -0.58 -8.69
CA ASP A 119 -0.99 -0.33 -7.36
C ASP A 119 -1.09 -1.63 -6.56
N HIS A 120 -1.72 -2.66 -7.10
CA HIS A 120 -1.84 -3.95 -6.43
C HIS A 120 -0.47 -4.61 -6.17
N LYS A 121 0.55 -4.39 -7.02
CA LYS A 121 1.91 -4.87 -6.73
C LYS A 121 2.53 -4.18 -5.52
N GLN A 122 2.27 -2.89 -5.35
CA GLN A 122 2.69 -2.15 -4.17
C GLN A 122 1.94 -2.68 -2.94
N ASP A 123 0.63 -2.85 -3.02
CA ASP A 123 -0.17 -3.38 -1.91
C ASP A 123 0.30 -4.78 -1.48
N ILE A 124 0.57 -5.69 -2.43
CA ILE A 124 1.12 -7.01 -2.12
C ILE A 124 2.44 -6.90 -1.34
N ALA A 125 3.31 -5.96 -1.71
CA ALA A 125 4.58 -5.76 -1.01
C ALA A 125 4.37 -5.22 0.42
N GLU A 126 3.49 -4.24 0.58
CA GLU A 126 3.15 -3.63 1.87
C GLU A 126 2.49 -4.65 2.82
N PHE A 127 1.53 -5.42 2.33
CA PHE A 127 0.88 -6.50 3.08
C PHE A 127 1.86 -7.62 3.44
N SER A 128 2.75 -8.02 2.52
CA SER A 128 3.76 -9.04 2.78
C SER A 128 4.76 -8.59 3.85
N GLN A 129 5.19 -7.33 3.77
CA GLN A 129 6.04 -6.73 4.80
C GLN A 129 5.33 -6.76 6.15
N MET A 130 4.07 -6.36 6.20
CA MET A 130 3.31 -6.33 7.44
C MET A 130 3.09 -7.72 8.04
N ALA A 131 2.75 -8.71 7.22
CA ALA A 131 2.60 -10.09 7.66
C ALA A 131 3.93 -10.68 8.16
N GLY A 132 5.06 -10.31 7.53
CA GLY A 132 6.40 -10.74 7.94
C GLY A 132 6.89 -10.10 9.24
N THR A 133 6.48 -8.87 9.56
CA THR A 133 6.89 -8.17 10.79
C THR A 133 5.93 -8.39 11.96
N HIS A 134 4.69 -8.82 11.71
CA HIS A 134 3.69 -9.04 12.74
C HIS A 134 2.94 -10.36 12.58
N HIS A 135 3.27 -11.33 13.45
CA HIS A 135 2.49 -12.56 13.63
C HIS A 135 1.29 -12.28 14.54
N GLY A 136 0.25 -11.68 13.99
CA GLY A 136 -1.08 -11.66 14.60
C GLY A 136 -1.88 -12.90 14.18
N PRO A 137 -2.94 -13.29 14.93
CA PRO A 137 -3.84 -14.34 14.45
C PRO A 137 -4.41 -13.91 13.10
N VAL A 138 -4.15 -14.73 12.08
CA VAL A 138 -4.96 -14.75 10.86
C VAL A 138 -6.36 -15.14 11.31
N GLY A 139 -7.30 -14.20 11.21
CA GLY A 139 -8.69 -14.37 11.64
C GLY A 139 -9.38 -15.53 10.94
#